data_AF-A0A0C2GFG6-F1
#
_entry.id   AF-A0A0C2GFG6-F1
#
_cell.length_a   1.000
_cell.length_b   1.000
_cell.length_c   1.000
_cell.angle_alpha   90.00
_cell.angle_beta   90.00
_cell.angle_gamma   90.00
#
_symmetry.space_group_name_H-M   'P 1'
#
loop_
_entity.id
_entity.type
_entity.pdbx_description
1 polymer ?
#
loop_
_entity_poly.entity_id
_entity_poly.type
_entity_poly.pdbx_seq_one_letter_code
_entity_poly.pdbx_strand_id
1 'polypeptide(L)'
;MKNDFYGLFQDTIDEAPRRDLKIVLGDFNAQLGEHLSDNGEQLISFCDCNDPCVGNTYFQHRRIYKKTWISPDGISSNEIDYFCTSRKWRTSLCDAREHRGADVGSDHHQVRATLKFKLKQQRPLTITKSFAVEKLKDPVVANSFILELRNGFRLLRETSDIEENRGATKAVVNNCVEKVIGRRRGTRKDQWIQERTWRQIDDRKRVKQTKMQARTEEELKEA
;
A
#
# COMPACT_ATOMS: atom_id res chain seq x y z
N MET A 1 -29.34 -11.24 21.55
CA MET A 1 -28.16 -11.79 20.85
C MET A 1 -28.21 -11.51 19.34
N LYS A 2 -29.23 -11.97 18.59
CA LYS A 2 -29.38 -11.66 17.15
C LYS A 2 -29.66 -10.17 16.89
N ASN A 3 -30.57 -9.57 17.64
CA ASN A 3 -30.89 -8.14 17.51
C ASN A 3 -29.70 -7.24 17.90
N ASP A 4 -28.95 -7.63 18.93
CA ASP A 4 -27.76 -6.88 19.37
C ASP A 4 -26.65 -6.89 18.30
N PHE A 5 -26.50 -8.02 17.59
CA PHE A 5 -25.57 -8.14 16.46
C PHE A 5 -25.94 -7.19 15.33
N TYR A 6 -27.22 -7.19 14.89
CA TYR A 6 -27.65 -6.29 13.82
C TYR A 6 -27.62 -4.81 14.23
N GLY A 7 -27.86 -4.50 15.51
CA GLY A 7 -27.67 -3.14 16.05
C GLY A 7 -26.21 -2.68 15.97
N LEU A 8 -25.28 -3.47 16.50
CA LEU A 8 -23.85 -3.15 16.41
C LEU A 8 -23.35 -3.05 14.97
N PHE A 9 -23.84 -3.94 14.11
CA PHE A 9 -23.49 -3.95 12.71
C PHE A 9 -24.01 -2.69 11.98
N GLN A 10 -25.23 -2.26 12.29
CA GLN A 10 -25.80 -0.99 11.82
C GLN A 10 -24.97 0.20 12.26
N ASP A 11 -24.64 0.30 13.55
CA ASP A 11 -23.84 1.38 14.11
C ASP A 11 -22.46 1.45 13.42
N THR A 12 -21.83 0.30 13.17
CA THR A 12 -20.54 0.22 12.46
C THR A 12 -20.63 0.78 11.04
N ILE A 13 -21.73 0.52 10.33
CA ILE A 13 -21.95 1.03 8.98
C ILE A 13 -22.18 2.54 8.99
N ASP A 14 -22.87 3.06 10.01
CA ASP A 14 -23.18 4.48 10.17
C ASP A 14 -21.97 5.31 10.58
N GLU A 15 -21.12 4.76 11.46
CA GLU A 15 -19.84 5.39 11.84
C GLU A 15 -18.86 5.48 10.67
N ALA A 16 -18.90 4.52 9.74
CA ALA A 16 -18.00 4.50 8.60
C ALA A 16 -18.25 5.70 7.64
N PRO A 17 -17.20 6.47 7.27
CA PRO A 17 -17.37 7.64 6.40
C PRO A 17 -18.09 7.34 5.09
N ARG A 18 -19.08 8.17 4.74
CA ARG A 18 -19.87 7.99 3.50
C ARG A 18 -19.05 8.00 2.20
N ARG A 19 -17.84 8.57 2.23
CA ARG A 19 -16.97 8.63 1.03
C ARG A 19 -16.21 7.34 0.80
N ASP A 20 -16.06 6.52 1.82
CA ASP A 20 -15.23 5.33 1.79
C ASP A 20 -15.94 4.19 1.06
N LEU A 21 -15.14 3.25 0.58
CA LEU A 21 -15.64 1.98 0.06
C LEU A 21 -15.99 1.09 1.26
N LYS A 22 -17.27 0.80 1.44
CA LYS A 22 -17.73 -0.16 2.46
C LYS A 22 -17.91 -1.51 1.79
N ILE A 23 -17.27 -2.53 2.37
CA ILE A 23 -17.38 -3.92 1.96
C ILE A 23 -17.85 -4.71 3.18
N VAL A 24 -18.91 -5.50 3.00
CA VAL A 24 -19.41 -6.45 4.00
C VAL A 24 -19.27 -7.84 3.42
N LEU A 25 -18.64 -8.73 4.18
CA LEU A 25 -18.27 -10.08 3.74
C LEU A 25 -18.57 -11.08 4.83
N GLY A 26 -18.99 -12.27 4.43
CA GLY A 26 -19.04 -13.42 5.31
C GLY A 26 -20.20 -14.35 5.01
N ASP A 27 -20.37 -15.30 5.92
CA ASP A 27 -21.52 -16.18 5.98
C ASP A 27 -22.68 -15.44 6.65
N PHE A 28 -23.75 -15.22 5.88
CA PHE A 28 -24.97 -14.59 6.39
C PHE A 28 -26.04 -15.63 6.73
N ASN A 29 -25.75 -16.91 6.49
CA ASN A 29 -26.70 -18.03 6.57
C ASN A 29 -28.03 -17.68 5.88
N ALA A 30 -27.92 -17.00 4.74
CA ALA A 30 -29.02 -16.42 4.01
C ALA A 30 -29.15 -17.09 2.66
N GLN A 31 -30.34 -17.53 2.28
CA GLN A 31 -30.65 -17.96 0.92
C GLN A 31 -31.41 -16.85 0.20
N LEU A 32 -30.87 -16.45 -0.96
CA LEU A 32 -31.48 -15.45 -1.85
C LEU A 32 -31.99 -16.14 -3.13
N GLY A 33 -33.13 -15.70 -3.66
CA GLY A 33 -33.70 -16.19 -4.92
C GLY A 33 -34.98 -17.00 -4.73
N GLU A 34 -35.09 -18.13 -5.43
CA GLU A 34 -36.32 -18.94 -5.49
C GLU A 34 -36.81 -19.44 -4.13
N HIS A 35 -35.87 -19.76 -3.24
CA HIS A 35 -36.14 -20.09 -1.84
C HIS A 35 -35.54 -19.00 -0.96
N LEU A 36 -36.26 -17.90 -0.83
CA LEU A 36 -35.88 -16.81 0.06
C LEU A 36 -36.08 -17.24 1.51
N SER A 37 -34.98 -17.28 2.28
CA SER A 37 -35.02 -17.53 3.73
C SER A 37 -35.28 -16.25 4.53
N ASP A 38 -35.71 -16.37 5.79
CA ASP A 38 -35.85 -15.23 6.71
C ASP A 38 -34.56 -14.40 6.85
N ASN A 39 -33.39 -15.05 6.90
CA ASN A 39 -32.10 -14.36 6.92
C ASN A 39 -31.81 -13.66 5.59
N GLY A 40 -32.33 -14.19 4.48
CA GLY A 40 -32.28 -13.57 3.16
C GLY A 40 -33.08 -12.28 3.11
N GLU A 41 -34.30 -12.27 3.65
CA GLU A 41 -35.10 -11.04 3.81
C GLU A 41 -34.39 -10.01 4.67
N GLN A 42 -33.77 -10.44 5.78
CA GLN A 42 -32.99 -9.55 6.64
C GLN A 42 -31.78 -8.96 5.92
N LEU A 43 -31.05 -9.75 5.13
CA LEU A 43 -29.92 -9.27 4.34
C LEU A 43 -30.37 -8.27 3.25
N ILE A 44 -31.47 -8.54 2.56
CA ILE A 44 -32.04 -7.62 1.56
C ILE A 44 -32.47 -6.31 2.24
N SER A 45 -33.25 -6.40 3.32
CA SER A 45 -33.69 -5.22 4.07
C SER A 45 -32.51 -4.40 4.59
N PHE A 46 -31.47 -5.06 5.09
CA PHE A 46 -30.23 -4.40 5.50
C PHE A 46 -29.59 -3.64 4.31
N CYS A 47 -29.40 -4.29 3.17
CA CYS A 47 -28.82 -3.69 1.97
C CYS A 47 -29.64 -2.47 1.47
N ASP A 48 -30.97 -2.58 1.51
CA ASP A 48 -31.87 -1.50 1.10
C ASP A 48 -31.84 -0.31 2.07
N CYS A 49 -31.73 -0.55 3.37
CA CYS A 49 -31.64 0.51 4.37
C CYS A 49 -30.27 1.21 4.42
N ASN A 50 -29.19 0.53 4.02
CA ASN A 50 -27.83 0.95 4.37
C ASN A 50 -26.90 1.37 3.23
N ASP A 51 -27.32 1.21 1.96
CA ASP A 51 -26.54 1.41 0.72
C ASP A 51 -25.76 0.18 0.17
N PRO A 52 -25.24 -0.79 0.95
CA PRO A 52 -24.62 -1.97 0.37
C PRO A 52 -25.56 -2.73 -0.57
N CYS A 53 -24.98 -3.36 -1.58
CA CYS A 53 -25.69 -4.26 -2.46
C CYS A 53 -24.98 -5.61 -2.55
N VAL A 54 -25.77 -6.67 -2.72
CA VAL A 54 -25.27 -8.06 -2.78
C VAL A 54 -24.59 -8.32 -4.11
N GLY A 55 -23.27 -8.24 -4.14
CA GLY A 55 -22.43 -8.35 -5.32
C GLY A 55 -22.56 -9.67 -6.07
N ASN A 56 -22.72 -10.79 -5.36
CA ASN A 56 -22.92 -12.12 -5.96
C ASN A 56 -24.12 -12.16 -6.91
N THR A 57 -25.14 -11.32 -6.69
CA THR A 57 -26.38 -11.33 -7.48
C THR A 57 -26.24 -10.59 -8.82
N TYR A 58 -25.17 -9.82 -9.02
CA TYR A 58 -25.00 -9.00 -10.24
C TYR A 58 -24.48 -9.77 -11.45
N PHE A 59 -23.90 -10.95 -11.25
CA PHE A 59 -23.24 -11.69 -12.31
C PHE A 59 -23.94 -13.02 -12.55
N GLN A 60 -24.14 -13.35 -13.82
CA GLN A 60 -24.65 -14.65 -14.21
C GLN A 60 -23.50 -15.65 -14.21
N HIS A 61 -23.58 -16.62 -13.30
CA HIS A 61 -22.62 -17.70 -13.16
C HIS A 61 -23.30 -19.06 -13.25
N ARG A 62 -22.54 -20.07 -13.69
CA ARG A 62 -22.96 -21.48 -13.59
C ARG A 62 -23.16 -21.82 -12.11
N ARG A 63 -24.14 -22.70 -11.82
CA ARG A 63 -24.49 -23.12 -10.45
C ARG A 63 -23.28 -23.53 -9.62
N ILE A 64 -22.30 -24.22 -10.23
CA ILE A 64 -21.08 -24.66 -9.56
C ILE A 64 -20.23 -23.52 -8.98
N TYR A 65 -20.36 -22.28 -9.47
CA TYR A 65 -19.62 -21.11 -9.00
C TYR A 65 -20.44 -20.20 -8.09
N LYS A 66 -21.61 -20.67 -7.64
CA LYS A 66 -22.49 -19.97 -6.70
C LYS A 66 -22.58 -20.67 -5.34
N LYS A 67 -22.25 -21.96 -5.29
CA LYS A 67 -22.39 -22.77 -4.08
C LYS A 67 -21.20 -22.53 -3.18
N THR A 68 -21.43 -21.90 -2.04
CA THR A 68 -20.40 -21.50 -1.08
C THR A 68 -20.31 -22.44 0.11
N TRP A 69 -21.30 -23.31 0.29
CA TRP A 69 -21.33 -24.32 1.34
C TRP A 69 -21.81 -25.67 0.81
N ILE A 70 -21.25 -26.75 1.34
CA ILE A 70 -21.61 -28.14 1.05
C ILE A 70 -21.96 -28.84 2.37
N SER A 71 -23.06 -29.60 2.39
CA SER A 71 -23.43 -30.37 3.57
C SER A 71 -22.40 -31.47 3.89
N PRO A 72 -22.30 -31.92 5.15
CA PRO A 72 -21.36 -32.99 5.54
C PRO A 72 -21.53 -34.30 4.77
N ASP A 73 -22.74 -34.59 4.26
CA ASP A 73 -23.05 -35.75 3.42
C ASP A 73 -22.68 -35.55 1.93
N GLY A 74 -22.27 -34.34 1.53
CA GLY A 74 -21.92 -33.98 0.16
C GLY A 74 -23.10 -33.85 -0.80
N ILE A 75 -24.34 -34.01 -0.34
CA ILE A 75 -25.53 -34.07 -1.19
C ILE A 75 -26.07 -32.67 -1.46
N SER A 76 -26.15 -31.84 -0.42
CA SER A 76 -26.75 -30.51 -0.48
C SER A 76 -25.67 -29.43 -0.61
N SER A 77 -26.01 -28.37 -1.33
CA SER A 77 -25.12 -27.22 -1.45
C SER A 77 -25.91 -25.93 -1.53
N ASN A 78 -25.44 -24.89 -0.83
CA ASN A 78 -26.12 -23.61 -0.71
C ASN A 78 -25.19 -22.44 -1.03
N GLU A 79 -25.78 -21.30 -1.38
CA GLU A 79 -25.11 -20.01 -1.43
C GLU A 79 -25.52 -19.30 -0.14
N ILE A 80 -24.59 -19.13 0.80
CA ILE A 80 -24.83 -18.46 2.10
C ILE A 80 -23.76 -17.41 2.42
N ASP A 81 -22.66 -17.42 1.66
CA ASP A 81 -21.58 -16.46 1.77
C ASP A 81 -21.71 -15.37 0.70
N TYR A 82 -21.74 -14.11 1.14
CA TYR A 82 -21.97 -12.98 0.24
C TYR A 82 -20.87 -11.93 0.32
N PHE A 83 -20.57 -11.37 -0.85
CA PHE A 83 -19.83 -10.12 -0.99
C PHE A 83 -20.83 -8.97 -1.17
N CYS A 84 -20.91 -8.05 -0.22
CA CYS A 84 -21.70 -6.83 -0.35
C CYS A 84 -20.78 -5.61 -0.44
N THR A 85 -21.12 -4.65 -1.30
CA THR A 85 -20.34 -3.41 -1.47
C THR A 85 -21.28 -2.21 -1.56
N SER A 86 -20.82 -1.02 -1.17
CA SER A 86 -21.59 0.22 -1.37
C SER A 86 -22.06 0.36 -2.81
N ARG A 87 -23.33 0.75 -3.01
CA ARG A 87 -23.96 0.89 -4.33
C ARG A 87 -23.21 1.88 -5.22
N LYS A 88 -22.62 2.93 -4.64
CA LYS A 88 -21.75 3.88 -5.35
C LYS A 88 -20.58 3.22 -6.08
N TRP A 89 -20.02 2.14 -5.51
CA TRP A 89 -18.87 1.44 -6.04
C TRP A 89 -19.25 0.16 -6.82
N ARG A 90 -20.55 -0.08 -7.05
CA ARG A 90 -21.03 -1.28 -7.76
C ARG A 90 -20.39 -1.46 -9.14
N THR A 91 -20.09 -0.37 -9.85
CA THR A 91 -19.47 -0.40 -11.18
C THR A 91 -17.98 -0.73 -11.15
N SER A 92 -17.35 -0.66 -9.97
CA SER A 92 -15.99 -1.16 -9.76
C SER A 92 -15.96 -2.67 -9.54
N LEU A 93 -17.06 -3.31 -9.16
CA LEU A 93 -17.15 -4.75 -9.03
C LEU A 93 -17.20 -5.37 -10.44
N CYS A 94 -16.21 -6.22 -10.75
CA CYS A 94 -16.07 -6.88 -12.04
C CYS A 94 -16.55 -8.33 -12.03
N ASP A 95 -16.48 -8.99 -10.87
CA ASP A 95 -16.86 -10.40 -10.69
C ASP A 95 -17.04 -10.67 -9.19
N ALA A 96 -17.99 -11.54 -8.82
CA ALA A 96 -18.18 -12.02 -7.45
C ALA A 96 -18.74 -13.45 -7.49
N ARG A 97 -17.89 -14.43 -7.19
CA ARG A 97 -18.20 -15.85 -7.34
C ARG A 97 -17.42 -16.71 -6.37
N GLU A 98 -17.85 -17.95 -6.22
CA GLU A 98 -17.11 -18.97 -5.48
C GLU A 98 -15.80 -19.37 -6.21
N HIS A 99 -14.77 -19.65 -5.41
CA HIS A 99 -13.41 -19.96 -5.83
C HIS A 99 -13.00 -21.39 -5.43
N ARG A 100 -13.35 -22.34 -6.29
CA ARG A 100 -13.09 -23.79 -6.13
C ARG A 100 -11.62 -24.21 -6.08
N GLY A 101 -10.71 -23.32 -6.49
CA GLY A 101 -9.27 -23.62 -6.55
C GLY A 101 -8.57 -23.51 -5.20
N ALA A 102 -9.24 -22.96 -4.18
CA ALA A 102 -8.72 -22.89 -2.82
C ALA A 102 -9.08 -24.16 -2.06
N ASP A 103 -8.07 -24.91 -1.63
CA ASP A 103 -8.24 -26.00 -0.66
C ASP A 103 -8.14 -25.42 0.75
N VAL A 104 -9.29 -25.27 1.41
CA VAL A 104 -9.43 -24.63 2.73
C VAL A 104 -9.71 -25.66 3.84
N GLY A 105 -9.93 -26.94 3.49
CA GLY A 105 -10.27 -27.99 4.46
C GLY A 105 -11.55 -27.69 5.26
N SER A 106 -12.49 -26.95 4.66
CA SER A 106 -13.78 -26.54 5.25
C SER A 106 -14.94 -27.08 4.41
N ASP A 107 -16.12 -27.16 5.01
CA ASP A 107 -17.39 -27.37 4.31
C ASP A 107 -17.85 -26.11 3.53
N HIS A 108 -17.14 -24.99 3.70
CA HIS A 108 -17.28 -23.79 2.90
C HIS A 108 -16.23 -23.68 1.78
N HIS A 109 -16.68 -23.16 0.63
CA HIS A 109 -15.84 -22.70 -0.46
C HIS A 109 -15.64 -21.19 -0.38
N GLN A 110 -14.40 -20.74 -0.64
CA GLN A 110 -14.05 -19.33 -0.59
C GLN A 110 -14.82 -18.51 -1.63
N VAL A 111 -15.40 -17.38 -1.23
CA VAL A 111 -15.94 -16.38 -2.17
C VAL A 111 -14.85 -15.40 -2.57
N ARG A 112 -14.73 -15.15 -3.87
CA ARG A 112 -13.79 -14.19 -4.44
C ARG A 112 -14.54 -13.12 -5.21
N ALA A 113 -14.25 -11.86 -4.87
CA ALA A 113 -14.66 -10.70 -5.65
C ALA A 113 -13.46 -10.05 -6.34
N THR A 114 -13.66 -9.56 -7.55
CA THR A 114 -12.67 -8.78 -8.30
C THR A 114 -13.15 -7.35 -8.44
N LEU A 115 -12.36 -6.40 -7.93
CA LEU A 115 -12.67 -4.98 -7.96
C LEU A 115 -11.65 -4.23 -8.82
N LYS A 116 -12.12 -3.25 -9.60
CA LYS A 116 -11.30 -2.36 -10.41
C LYS A 116 -11.51 -0.91 -10.00
N PHE A 117 -10.46 -0.29 -9.49
CA PHE A 117 -10.46 1.12 -9.07
C PHE A 117 -9.57 1.98 -9.98
N LYS A 118 -10.01 3.21 -10.20
CA LYS A 118 -9.18 4.28 -10.79
C LYS A 118 -8.81 5.24 -9.67
N LEU A 119 -7.69 4.97 -9.00
CA LEU A 119 -7.19 5.81 -7.92
C LEU A 119 -6.19 6.83 -8.46
N LYS A 120 -6.17 8.03 -7.86
CA LYS A 120 -5.12 9.02 -8.13
C LYS A 120 -3.79 8.46 -7.64
N GLN A 121 -2.80 8.37 -8.54
CA GLN A 121 -1.44 7.99 -8.17
C GLN A 121 -0.91 8.95 -7.11
N GLN A 122 -0.67 8.43 -5.91
CA GLN A 122 0.07 9.16 -4.89
C GLN A 122 1.54 9.03 -5.25
N ARG A 123 2.18 10.15 -5.59
CA ARG A 123 3.65 10.15 -5.71
C ARG A 123 4.20 9.94 -4.30
N PRO A 124 5.08 8.95 -4.08
CA PRO A 124 5.74 8.84 -2.78
C PRO A 124 6.38 10.20 -2.48
N LEU A 125 6.19 10.70 -1.26
CA LEU A 125 6.87 11.90 -0.83
C LEU A 125 8.37 11.61 -0.92
N THR A 126 9.07 12.30 -1.82
CA THR A 126 10.53 12.27 -1.85
C THR A 126 11.03 13.01 -0.62
N ILE A 127 11.11 12.30 0.52
CA ILE A 127 11.68 12.85 1.74
C ILE A 127 13.18 12.94 1.53
N THR A 128 13.65 14.08 1.05
CA THR A 128 15.08 14.38 1.02
C THR A 128 15.54 14.63 2.44
N LYS A 129 16.49 13.80 2.91
CA LYS A 129 17.07 14.01 4.25
C LYS A 129 17.79 15.35 4.29
N SER A 130 17.68 16.04 5.42
CA SER A 130 18.39 17.31 5.63
C SER A 130 19.91 17.11 5.66
N PHE A 131 20.66 18.16 5.34
CA PHE A 131 22.11 18.15 5.43
C PHE A 131 22.59 18.04 6.88
N ALA A 132 23.73 17.38 7.09
CA ALA A 132 24.34 17.18 8.40
C ALA A 132 25.12 18.43 8.86
N VAL A 133 24.44 19.58 8.92
CA VAL A 133 25.03 20.90 9.22
C VAL A 133 25.75 20.96 10.56
N GLU A 134 25.41 20.08 11.50
CA GLU A 134 26.11 19.90 12.77
C GLU A 134 27.61 19.58 12.60
N LYS A 135 28.02 18.97 11.48
CA LYS A 135 29.43 18.70 11.18
C LYS A 135 30.26 19.97 10.96
N LEU A 136 29.62 21.09 10.60
CA LEU A 136 30.30 22.39 10.43
C LEU A 136 30.74 23.02 11.77
N LYS A 137 30.37 22.43 12.91
CA LYS A 137 30.93 22.82 14.21
C LYS A 137 32.40 22.43 14.35
N ASP A 138 32.86 21.44 13.57
CA ASP A 138 34.27 21.09 13.49
C ASP A 138 35.00 22.09 12.57
N PRO A 139 36.00 22.84 13.08
CA PRO A 139 36.75 23.81 12.29
C PRO A 139 37.41 23.20 11.05
N VAL A 140 37.85 21.94 11.10
CA VAL A 140 38.48 21.26 9.97
C VAL A 140 37.48 21.05 8.83
N VAL A 141 36.29 20.57 9.18
CA VAL A 141 35.20 20.36 8.20
C VAL A 141 34.69 21.69 7.65
N ALA A 142 34.55 22.71 8.51
CA ALA A 142 34.15 24.04 8.08
C ALA A 142 35.14 24.65 7.09
N ASN A 143 36.44 24.54 7.35
CA ASN A 143 37.48 25.04 6.45
C ASN A 143 37.50 24.29 5.12
N SER A 144 37.33 22.96 5.15
CA SER A 144 37.18 22.15 3.94
C SER A 144 35.96 22.58 3.12
N PHE A 145 34.85 22.89 3.79
CA PHE A 145 33.62 23.37 3.14
C PHE A 145 33.85 24.73 2.47
N ILE A 146 34.49 25.68 3.16
CA ILE A 146 34.84 26.99 2.60
C ILE A 146 35.72 26.85 1.35
N LEU A 147 36.72 25.96 1.40
CA LEU A 147 37.62 25.71 0.27
C LEU A 147 36.87 25.15 -0.94
N GLU A 148 36.03 24.12 -0.72
CA GLU A 148 35.21 23.53 -1.79
C GLU A 148 34.22 24.53 -2.36
N LEU A 149 33.62 25.37 -1.51
CA LEU A 149 32.72 26.42 -1.95
C LEU A 149 33.43 27.43 -2.87
N ARG A 150 34.61 27.91 -2.47
CA ARG A 150 35.45 28.81 -3.30
C ARG A 150 35.78 28.18 -4.65
N ASN A 151 36.16 26.90 -4.67
CA ASN A 151 36.47 26.18 -5.90
C ASN A 151 35.25 26.04 -6.81
N GLY A 152 34.09 25.69 -6.24
CA GLY A 152 32.83 25.56 -6.98
C GLY A 152 32.39 26.87 -7.61
N PHE A 153 32.45 27.97 -6.87
CA PHE A 153 32.09 29.30 -7.39
C PHE A 153 33.08 29.83 -8.42
N ARG A 154 34.36 29.44 -8.36
CA ARG A 154 35.34 29.82 -9.39
C ARG A 154 35.00 29.27 -10.78
N LEU A 155 34.26 28.16 -10.84
CA LEU A 155 33.83 27.53 -12.10
C LEU A 155 32.46 28.05 -12.58
N LEU A 156 31.77 28.83 -11.76
CA LEU A 156 30.44 29.35 -12.08
C LEU A 156 30.58 30.48 -13.11
N ARG A 157 29.91 30.34 -14.25
CA ARG A 157 29.81 31.41 -15.25
C ARG A 157 28.61 32.29 -14.91
N GLU A 158 28.82 33.59 -14.91
CA GLU A 158 27.73 34.56 -14.75
C GLU A 158 26.92 34.61 -16.05
N THR A 159 25.60 34.49 -15.92
CA THR A 159 24.65 34.70 -17.02
C THR A 159 23.77 35.91 -16.70
N SER A 160 23.24 36.55 -17.74
CA SER A 160 22.33 37.69 -17.60
C SER A 160 20.92 37.29 -17.13
N ASP A 161 20.61 35.98 -17.14
CA ASP A 161 19.34 35.45 -16.64
C ASP A 161 19.42 35.19 -15.13
N ILE A 162 18.56 35.87 -14.37
CA ILE A 162 18.56 35.83 -12.90
C ILE A 162 18.16 34.45 -12.38
N GLU A 163 17.21 33.75 -13.02
CA GLU A 163 16.74 32.45 -12.54
C GLU A 163 17.74 31.34 -12.84
N GLU A 164 18.40 31.40 -14.00
CA GLU A 164 19.51 30.52 -14.34
C GLU A 164 20.68 30.71 -13.37
N ASN A 165 21.07 31.96 -13.11
CA ASN A 165 22.17 32.27 -12.19
C ASN A 165 21.84 31.82 -10.75
N ARG A 166 20.59 32.03 -10.30
CA ARG A 166 20.10 31.55 -9.00
C ARG A 166 20.12 30.02 -8.92
N GLY A 167 19.67 29.33 -9.97
CA GLY A 167 19.67 27.88 -10.07
C GLY A 167 21.08 27.31 -10.00
N ALA A 168 22.01 27.89 -10.76
CA ALA A 168 23.40 27.49 -10.81
C ALA A 168 24.12 27.73 -9.47
N THR A 169 23.90 28.89 -8.84
CA THR A 169 24.39 29.20 -7.48
C THR A 169 23.90 28.17 -6.46
N LYS A 170 22.59 27.86 -6.47
CA LYS A 170 22.01 26.85 -5.58
C LYS A 170 22.60 25.46 -5.83
N ALA A 171 22.85 25.10 -7.08
CA ALA A 171 23.47 23.83 -7.44
C ALA A 171 24.89 23.71 -6.91
N VAL A 172 25.72 24.76 -7.06
CA VAL A 172 27.08 24.80 -6.51
C VAL A 172 27.05 24.58 -4.99
N VAL A 173 26.24 25.34 -4.27
CA VAL A 173 26.13 25.20 -2.80
C VAL A 173 25.68 23.79 -2.41
N ASN A 174 24.62 23.27 -3.02
CA ASN A 174 24.12 21.92 -2.70
C ASN A 174 25.17 20.84 -2.97
N ASN A 175 25.91 20.93 -4.08
CA ASN A 175 26.96 19.97 -4.41
C ASN A 175 28.12 20.03 -3.42
N CYS A 176 28.56 21.23 -3.03
CA CYS A 176 29.60 21.39 -2.00
C CYS A 176 29.15 20.82 -0.66
N VAL A 177 27.90 21.10 -0.24
CA VAL A 177 27.35 20.60 1.02
C VAL A 177 27.22 19.07 0.98
N GLU A 178 26.70 18.50 -0.11
CA GLU A 178 26.59 17.05 -0.29
C GLU A 178 27.96 16.37 -0.25
N LYS A 179 28.98 16.97 -0.90
CA LYS A 179 30.35 16.44 -0.95
C LYS A 179 31.05 16.47 0.41
N VAL A 180 30.96 17.59 1.14
CA VAL A 180 31.77 17.80 2.36
C VAL A 180 31.09 17.27 3.61
N ILE A 181 29.80 17.54 3.80
CA ILE A 181 29.08 17.15 5.03
C ILE A 181 28.05 16.04 4.81
N GLY A 182 27.49 15.97 3.60
CA GLY A 182 26.46 15.00 3.24
C GLY A 182 25.14 15.20 3.99
N ARG A 183 24.26 14.21 3.90
CA ARG A 183 22.95 14.21 4.57
C ARG A 183 22.96 13.48 5.89
N ARG A 184 22.05 13.87 6.78
CA ARG A 184 21.83 13.18 8.07
C ARG A 184 21.48 11.71 7.84
N ARG A 185 22.09 10.85 8.63
CA ARG A 185 21.84 9.40 8.65
C ARG A 185 20.93 9.03 9.82
N GLY A 186 20.14 7.97 9.61
CA GLY A 186 19.16 7.51 10.59
C GLY A 186 18.08 8.53 10.94
N THR A 187 17.35 8.21 12.00
CA THR A 187 16.40 9.08 12.71
C THR A 187 17.06 9.64 13.97
N ARG A 188 16.35 10.51 14.71
CA ARG A 188 16.81 10.98 16.02
C ARG A 188 17.08 9.83 17.00
N LYS A 189 16.35 8.71 16.90
CA LYS A 189 16.55 7.53 17.75
C LYS A 189 17.84 6.76 17.42
N ASP A 190 18.43 7.01 16.25
CA ASP A 190 19.60 6.27 15.74
C ASP A 190 20.92 7.02 15.99
N GLN A 191 20.91 8.08 16.82
CA GLN A 191 22.10 8.87 17.13
C GLN A 191 23.20 8.09 17.87
N TRP A 192 22.86 6.95 18.49
CA TRP A 192 23.82 6.05 19.12
C TRP A 192 24.67 5.27 18.11
N ILE A 193 24.26 5.21 16.83
CA ILE A 193 25.00 4.49 15.78
C ILE A 193 26.19 5.33 15.34
N GLN A 194 27.39 4.79 15.53
CA GLN A 194 28.64 5.44 15.18
C GLN A 194 28.89 5.45 13.66
N GLU A 195 29.65 6.44 13.17
CA GLU A 195 30.00 6.56 11.74
C GLU A 195 30.67 5.30 11.18
N ARG A 196 31.50 4.60 11.96
CA ARG A 196 32.11 3.32 11.54
C ARG A 196 31.07 2.24 11.23
N THR A 197 30.00 2.18 12.00
CA THR A 197 28.91 1.23 11.81
C THR A 197 28.09 1.61 10.58
N TRP A 198 27.87 2.91 10.36
CA TRP A 198 27.25 3.41 9.14
C TRP A 198 28.04 3.06 7.88
N ARG A 199 29.38 3.14 7.92
CA ARG A 199 30.24 2.71 6.80
C ARG A 199 30.10 1.22 6.53
N GLN A 200 30.12 0.39 7.56
CA GLN A 200 29.90 -1.06 7.40
C GLN A 200 28.54 -1.39 6.79
N ILE A 201 27.49 -0.64 7.16
CA ILE A 201 26.15 -0.79 6.55
C ILE A 201 26.19 -0.43 5.06
N ASP A 202 26.90 0.63 4.68
CA ASP A 202 27.04 1.04 3.28
C ASP A 202 27.85 0.04 2.48
N ASP A 203 28.97 -0.45 3.01
CA ASP A 203 29.80 -1.48 2.37
C ASP A 203 28.99 -2.75 2.13
N ARG A 204 28.23 -3.19 3.14
CA ARG A 204 27.32 -4.34 3.01
C ARG A 204 26.26 -4.11 1.94
N LYS A 205 25.68 -2.90 1.85
CA LYS A 205 24.69 -2.56 0.82
C LYS A 205 25.31 -2.55 -0.57
N ARG A 206 26.51 -1.98 -0.71
CA ARG A 206 27.26 -1.90 -1.98
C ARG A 206 27.59 -3.30 -2.49
N VAL A 207 28.20 -4.14 -1.67
CA VAL A 207 28.50 -5.55 -2.00
C VAL A 207 27.23 -6.30 -2.39
N LYS A 208 26.14 -6.15 -1.62
CA LYS A 208 24.85 -6.78 -1.96
C LYS A 208 24.32 -6.31 -3.31
N GLN A 209 24.42 -5.02 -3.62
CA GLN A 209 23.98 -4.47 -4.89
C GLN A 209 24.82 -4.99 -6.06
N THR A 210 26.15 -5.01 -5.93
CA THR A 210 27.05 -5.60 -6.93
C THR A 210 26.70 -7.06 -7.19
N LYS A 211 26.49 -7.86 -6.14
CA LYS A 211 26.07 -9.27 -6.26
C LYS A 211 24.72 -9.45 -6.94
N MET A 212 23.75 -8.58 -6.69
CA MET A 212 22.44 -8.63 -7.36
C MET A 212 22.51 -8.19 -8.83
N GLN A 213 23.53 -7.45 -9.23
CA GLN A 213 23.72 -6.97 -10.60
C GLN A 213 24.66 -7.87 -11.43
N ALA A 214 25.45 -8.74 -10.78
CA ALA A 214 26.30 -9.72 -11.43
C ALA A 214 25.47 -10.67 -12.32
N ARG A 215 25.95 -10.89 -13.55
CA ARG A 215 25.30 -11.74 -14.57
C ARG A 215 26.03 -13.07 -14.77
N THR A 216 27.24 -13.20 -14.26
CA THR A 216 28.07 -14.43 -14.35
C THR A 216 28.60 -14.86 -12.98
N GLU A 217 29.02 -16.13 -12.86
CA GLU A 217 29.60 -16.67 -11.62
C GLU A 217 30.97 -16.08 -11.27
N GLU A 218 31.73 -15.65 -12.27
CA GLU A 218 33.01 -14.95 -12.07
C GLU A 218 32.80 -13.56 -11.49
N GLU A 219 31.85 -12.79 -12.05
CA GLU A 219 31.45 -11.48 -11.51
C GLU A 219 30.91 -11.58 -10.07
N LEU A 220 30.26 -12.70 -9.71
CA LEU A 220 29.76 -12.96 -8.36
C LEU A 220 30.89 -13.26 -7.36
N LYS A 221 31.98 -13.89 -7.81
CA LYS A 221 33.16 -14.22 -6.99
C LYS A 221 34.04 -13.01 -6.70
N GLU A 222 34.05 -12.02 -7.61
CA GLU A 222 34.81 -10.77 -7.47
C GLU A 222 34.05 -9.65 -6.72
N ALA A 223 32.74 -9.82 -6.48
CA ALA A 223 31.85 -8.85 -5.84
C ALA A 223 31.77 -8.94 -4.30
#